data_AF-A0A502E5B7-F1
#
_entry.id   AF-A0A502E5B7-F1
#
_cell.length_a   1.000
_cell.length_b   1.000
_cell.length_c   1.000
_cell.angle_alpha   90.00
_cell.angle_beta   90.00
_cell.angle_gamma   90.00
#
_symmetry.space_group_name_H-M   'P 1'
#
loop_
_entity.id
_entity.type
_entity.pdbx_description
1 polymer ?
#
loop_
_entity_poly.entity_id
_entity_poly.type
_entity_poly.pdbx_seq_one_letter_code
_entity_poly.pdbx_strand_id
1 'polypeptide(L)'
;MSPARRRRVLGPAWVDLTVEILRGTPRLDGALCVGNVDLFEGEDGRHGERTAVAVAMCHRCEALPDCRRWLSSLPKAHRPPGVCGGQWMERQGEVLDR
;
A
#
# COMPACT_ATOMS: atom_id res chain seq x y z
N MET A 1 -18.27 25.85 -4.80
CA MET A 1 -18.90 24.55 -5.10
C MET A 1 -18.79 24.28 -6.60
N SER A 2 -17.87 23.43 -7.03
CA SER A 2 -17.84 22.99 -8.43
C SER A 2 -19.04 22.08 -8.69
N PRO A 3 -19.79 22.25 -9.79
CA PRO A 3 -20.89 21.36 -10.12
C PRO A 3 -20.34 19.96 -10.38
N ALA A 4 -20.94 18.95 -9.74
CA ALA A 4 -20.58 17.56 -9.94
C ALA A 4 -20.80 17.21 -11.42
N ARG A 5 -19.71 17.01 -12.14
CA ARG A 5 -19.72 16.66 -13.56
C ARG A 5 -20.32 15.26 -13.67
N ARG A 6 -21.57 15.15 -14.16
CA ARG A 6 -22.20 13.85 -14.43
C ARG A 6 -21.32 13.10 -15.42
N ARG A 7 -20.72 12.01 -14.96
CA ARG A 7 -19.83 11.18 -15.78
C ARG A 7 -20.65 10.09 -16.44
N ARG A 8 -20.45 9.91 -17.74
CA ARG A 8 -21.10 8.84 -18.49
C ARG A 8 -20.49 7.51 -18.03
N VAL A 9 -21.32 6.64 -17.47
CA VAL A 9 -20.94 5.29 -17.07
C VAL A 9 -20.82 4.46 -18.36
N LEU A 10 -19.64 3.89 -18.63
CA LEU A 10 -19.36 3.18 -19.90
C LEU A 10 -19.62 1.66 -19.80
N GLY A 11 -19.75 1.13 -18.58
CA GLY A 11 -20.09 -0.27 -18.29
C GLY A 11 -21.08 -0.40 -17.13
N PRO A 12 -21.23 -1.58 -16.50
CA PRO A 12 -21.97 -1.70 -15.24
C PRO A 12 -21.38 -0.76 -14.17
N ALA A 13 -22.22 -0.12 -13.36
CA ALA A 13 -21.77 0.87 -12.37
C ALA A 13 -20.70 0.34 -11.40
N TRP A 14 -20.72 -0.96 -11.10
CA TRP A 14 -19.71 -1.59 -10.26
C TRP A 14 -18.33 -1.64 -10.94
N VAL A 15 -18.26 -1.83 -12.26
CA VAL A 15 -17.00 -1.84 -13.00
C VAL A 15 -16.36 -0.46 -12.96
N ASP A 16 -17.15 0.59 -13.20
CA ASP A 16 -16.65 1.96 -13.16
C ASP A 16 -16.19 2.36 -11.75
N LEU A 17 -16.90 1.91 -10.70
CA LEU A 17 -16.46 2.07 -9.32
C LEU A 17 -15.13 1.33 -9.06
N THR A 18 -15.01 0.07 -9.45
CA THR A 18 -13.78 -0.72 -9.29
C THR A 18 -12.61 -0.06 -10.01
N VAL A 19 -12.81 0.48 -11.22
CA VAL A 19 -11.78 1.22 -11.95
C VAL A 19 -11.32 2.45 -11.17
N GLU A 20 -12.24 3.23 -10.59
CA GLU A 20 -11.86 4.39 -9.77
C GLU A 20 -11.08 4.00 -8.53
N ILE A 21 -11.50 2.93 -7.83
CA ILE A 21 -10.79 2.42 -6.65
C ILE A 21 -9.37 1.97 -7.01
N LEU A 22 -9.20 1.28 -8.14
CA LEU A 22 -7.91 0.70 -8.54
C LEU A 22 -6.97 1.67 -9.26
N ARG A 23 -7.40 2.88 -9.67
CA ARG A 23 -6.57 3.85 -10.43
C ARG A 23 -5.22 4.16 -9.76
N GLY A 24 -5.16 4.12 -8.43
CA GLY A 24 -3.95 4.42 -7.65
C GLY A 24 -3.18 3.17 -7.21
N THR A 25 -3.63 1.97 -7.55
CA THR A 25 -3.03 0.70 -7.12
C THR A 25 -1.97 0.26 -8.12
N PRO A 26 -0.73 -0.03 -7.68
CA PRO A 26 0.33 -0.45 -8.58
C PRO A 26 0.08 -1.89 -9.01
N ARG A 27 0.48 -2.22 -10.23
CA ARG A 27 0.67 -3.62 -10.62
C ARG A 27 2.02 -4.08 -10.09
N LEU A 28 2.00 -4.98 -9.11
CA LEU A 28 3.20 -5.56 -8.49
C LEU A 28 3.27 -7.06 -8.79
N ASP A 29 3.25 -7.38 -10.08
CA ASP A 29 3.28 -8.76 -10.56
C ASP A 29 4.55 -9.46 -10.02
N GLY A 30 4.39 -10.63 -9.39
CA GLY A 30 5.50 -11.37 -8.78
C GLY A 30 6.02 -10.86 -7.44
N ALA A 31 5.33 -9.91 -6.78
CA ALA A 31 5.77 -9.41 -5.48
C ALA A 31 5.82 -10.50 -4.40
N LEU A 32 6.98 -10.63 -3.74
CA LEU A 32 7.21 -11.63 -2.68
C LEU A 32 6.34 -11.44 -1.43
N CYS A 33 5.72 -10.27 -1.25
CA CYS A 33 4.80 -10.02 -0.15
C CYS A 33 3.43 -10.69 -0.34
N VAL A 34 3.07 -11.09 -1.56
CA VAL A 34 1.80 -11.77 -1.85
C VAL A 34 1.75 -13.09 -1.08
N GLY A 35 0.69 -13.28 -0.29
CA GLY A 35 0.50 -14.46 0.56
C GLY A 35 1.21 -14.42 1.92
N ASN A 36 1.92 -13.34 2.26
CA ASN A 36 2.71 -13.21 3.50
C ASN A 36 2.29 -12.00 4.35
N VAL A 37 1.02 -11.60 4.35
CA VAL A 37 0.56 -10.32 4.94
C VAL A 37 1.00 -10.16 6.40
N ASP A 38 0.81 -11.17 7.25
CA ASP A 38 1.15 -11.12 8.68
C ASP A 38 2.63 -10.80 8.94
N LEU A 39 3.52 -11.22 8.04
CA LEU A 39 4.95 -10.93 8.11
C LEU A 39 5.23 -9.45 7.81
N PHE A 40 4.51 -8.87 6.86
CA PHE A 40 4.70 -7.50 6.39
C PHE A 40 3.96 -6.47 7.24
N GLU A 41 2.96 -6.86 8.03
CA GLU A 41 2.34 -5.97 9.02
C GLU A 41 3.28 -5.66 10.20
N GLY A 42 4.19 -6.58 10.53
CA GLY A 42 5.25 -6.40 11.53
C GLY A 42 4.72 -5.95 12.89
N GLU A 43 3.80 -6.73 13.46
CA GLU A 43 3.16 -6.47 14.76
C GLU A 43 4.17 -6.25 15.91
N ASP A 44 5.40 -6.71 15.76
CA ASP A 44 6.53 -6.53 16.67
C ASP A 44 7.28 -5.19 16.50
N GLY A 45 6.83 -4.34 15.58
CA GLY A 45 7.31 -2.98 15.37
C GLY A 45 8.62 -2.88 14.58
N ARG A 46 9.18 -1.67 14.52
CA ARG A 46 10.35 -1.29 13.69
C ARG A 46 11.56 -2.21 13.87
N HIS A 47 11.81 -2.68 15.09
CA HIS A 47 13.00 -3.45 15.45
C HIS A 47 12.70 -4.94 15.69
N GLY A 48 11.49 -5.38 15.31
CA GLY A 48 11.07 -6.75 15.44
C GLY A 48 11.73 -7.70 14.43
N GLU A 49 11.76 -8.99 14.77
CA GLU A 49 12.31 -10.04 13.91
C GLU A 49 11.49 -10.19 12.63
N ARG A 50 10.16 -10.12 12.70
CA ARG A 50 9.28 -10.21 11.53
C ARG A 50 9.54 -9.04 10.58
N THR A 51 9.68 -7.84 11.12
CA THR A 51 10.07 -6.64 10.36
C THR A 51 11.42 -6.82 9.66
N ALA A 52 12.43 -7.34 10.36
CA ALA A 52 13.75 -7.59 9.76
C ALA A 52 13.68 -8.60 8.61
N VAL A 53 12.94 -9.70 8.78
CA VAL A 53 12.73 -10.71 7.74
C VAL A 53 11.98 -10.12 6.54
N ALA A 54 10.90 -9.38 6.76
CA ALA A 54 10.13 -8.73 5.70
C ALA A 54 10.98 -7.74 4.88
N VAL A 55 11.82 -6.93 5.56
CA VAL A 55 12.75 -6.01 4.89
C VAL A 55 13.75 -6.78 4.04
N ALA A 56 14.35 -7.85 4.57
CA ALA A 56 15.27 -8.70 3.82
C ALA A 56 14.60 -9.34 2.58
N MET A 57 13.35 -9.79 2.71
CA MET A 57 12.55 -10.28 1.58
C MET A 57 12.29 -9.20 0.54
N CYS A 58 11.92 -7.98 0.95
CA CYS A 58 11.76 -6.85 0.05
C CYS A 58 13.01 -6.62 -0.81
N HIS A 59 14.21 -6.67 -0.22
CA HIS A 59 15.47 -6.44 -0.93
C HIS A 59 15.80 -7.50 -1.99
N ARG A 60 15.11 -8.63 -1.98
CA ARG A 60 15.24 -9.71 -2.98
C ARG A 60 14.07 -9.73 -3.98
N CYS A 61 13.10 -8.84 -3.82
CA CYS A 61 11.88 -8.80 -4.62
C CYS A 61 12.09 -8.05 -5.94
N GLU A 62 11.75 -8.67 -7.07
CA GLU A 62 11.82 -8.06 -8.39
C GLU A 62 10.87 -6.85 -8.54
N ALA A 63 9.73 -6.89 -7.86
CA ALA A 63 8.74 -5.78 -7.87
C ALA A 63 9.12 -4.59 -6.96
N LEU A 64 10.26 -4.64 -6.26
CA LEU A 64 10.68 -3.57 -5.34
C LEU A 64 10.79 -2.18 -5.98
N PRO A 65 11.35 -2.00 -7.20
CA PRO A 65 11.44 -0.69 -7.83
C PRO A 65 10.06 -0.04 -8.05
N ASP A 66 9.08 -0.82 -8.51
CA ASP A 66 7.72 -0.33 -8.76
C ASP A 66 6.96 -0.09 -7.44
N CYS A 67 7.16 -0.96 -6.43
CA CYS A 67 6.65 -0.75 -5.08
C CYS A 67 7.16 0.58 -4.49
N ARG A 68 8.45 0.88 -4.62
CA ARG A 68 9.05 2.15 -4.16
C ARG A 68 8.51 3.35 -4.92
N ARG A 69 8.38 3.24 -6.26
CA ARG A 69 7.83 4.30 -7.09
C ARG A 69 6.40 4.65 -6.67
N TRP A 70 5.56 3.64 -6.50
CA TRP A 70 4.20 3.81 -6.00
C TRP A 70 4.18 4.40 -4.59
N LEU A 71 4.95 3.84 -3.65
CA LEU A 71 4.98 4.36 -2.28
C LEU A 71 5.42 5.83 -2.22
N SER A 72 6.33 6.25 -3.10
CA SER A 72 6.80 7.63 -3.20
C SER A 72 5.77 8.60 -3.77
N SER A 73 4.81 8.12 -4.57
CA SER A 73 3.74 8.95 -5.13
C SER A 73 2.59 9.19 -4.13
N LEU A 74 2.50 8.38 -3.07
CA LEU A 74 1.48 8.53 -2.05
C LEU A 74 1.78 9.72 -1.11
N PRO A 75 0.77 10.53 -0.75
CA PRO A 75 0.84 11.42 0.41
C PRO A 75 1.28 10.66 1.65
N LYS A 76 2.08 11.29 2.53
CA LYS A 76 2.62 10.62 3.74
C LYS A 76 1.54 9.96 4.59
N ALA A 77 0.38 10.61 4.74
CA ALA A 77 -0.76 10.10 5.51
C ALA A 77 -1.46 8.88 4.88
N HIS A 78 -1.22 8.59 3.60
CA HIS A 78 -1.82 7.45 2.88
C HIS A 78 -0.85 6.30 2.69
N ARG A 79 0.38 6.41 3.22
CA ARG A 79 1.35 5.32 3.10
C ARG A 79 0.93 4.16 4.02
N PRO A 80 0.93 2.91 3.53
CA PRO A 80 0.58 1.75 4.35
C PRO A 80 1.53 1.62 5.56
N PRO A 81 1.03 1.27 6.76
CA PRO A 81 1.87 0.90 7.88
C PRO A 81 2.56 -0.45 7.64
N GLY A 82 3.51 -0.82 8.51
CA GLY A 82 4.26 -2.07 8.40
C GLY A 82 5.45 -1.94 7.45
N VAL A 83 5.90 -3.05 6.86
CA VAL A 83 7.00 -3.05 5.90
C VAL A 83 6.48 -2.83 4.49
N CYS A 84 6.88 -1.71 3.88
CA CYS A 84 6.54 -1.38 2.50
C CYS A 84 7.72 -0.70 1.81
N GLY A 85 7.99 -1.03 0.54
CA GLY A 85 9.13 -0.46 -0.21
C GLY A 85 10.51 -0.79 0.36
N GLY A 86 10.61 -1.85 1.18
CA GLY A 86 11.85 -2.27 1.85
C GLY A 86 12.21 -1.46 3.10
N GLN A 87 11.22 -0.87 3.78
CA GLN A 87 11.42 -0.10 5.00
C GLN A 87 10.19 -0.18 5.91
N TRP A 88 10.40 0.03 7.21
CA TRP A 88 9.32 0.15 8.19
C TRP A 88 8.60 1.50 8.05
N MET A 89 7.27 1.43 8.00
CA MET A 89 6.34 2.53 7.92
C MET A 89 5.53 2.59 9.21
N GLU A 90 5.68 3.69 9.94
CA GLU A 90 4.98 3.89 11.20
C GLU A 90 3.51 4.20 10.96
N ARG A 91 2.64 3.57 11.75
CA ARG A 91 1.20 3.77 11.71
C ARG A 91 0.88 5.22 12.06
N GLN A 92 0.31 5.96 11.11
CA GLN A 92 -0.11 7.34 11.34
C GLN A 92 -1.48 7.32 12.04
N GLY A 93 -1.57 7.92 13.24
CA GLY A 93 -2.84 8.27 13.86
C GLY A 93 -3.41 7.31 14.92
N GLU A 94 -2.62 6.91 15.92
CA GLU A 94 -3.22 6.64 17.24
C GLU A 94 -3.34 7.97 18.01
N VAL A 95 -4.38 8.73 17.68
CA VAL A 95 -5.00 9.64 18.67
C VAL A 95 -6.27 8.91 19.11
N LEU A 96 -6.12 8.00 20.08
CA LEU A 96 -7.24 7.68 20.96
C LEU A 96 -7.28 8.81 22.00
N ASP A 97 -8.10 9.81 21.70
CA ASP A 97 -8.61 10.73 22.70
C ASP A 97 -9.32 9.88 23.78
N ARG A 98 -8.87 10.02 25.03
CA ARG A 98 -9.44 9.37 26.22
C ARG A 98 -10.06 10.44 27.10
#